data_AF-A0A2E8QUT9-F1
#
_entry.id   AF-A0A2E8QUT9-F1
#
_cell.length_a   1.000
_cell.length_b   1.000
_cell.length_c   1.000
_cell.angle_alpha   90.00
_cell.angle_beta   90.00
_cell.angle_gamma   90.00
#
_symmetry.space_group_name_H-M   'P 1'
#
loop_
_entity.id
_entity.type
_entity.pdbx_description
1 polymer ?
#
loop_
_entity_poly.entity_id
_entity_poly.type
_entity_poly.pdbx_seq_one_letter_code
_entity_poly.pdbx_strand_id
1 'polypeptide(L)'
;MNRTNQSHHFPGPGTLDRALNLVRFLRCECPWDAQQTAESLIPHLLEETHEVVDAIRNGDDLELESELGDLLLNLAFQIVVAEESSEIDADSVYARLESKMIARHPDVFGAGEHQEWEALKNRERTKDTGVLAGLTKGLDPLTRSYRIQERVSSVGFDWDDARGALNKASEELEEAGNALDSEDFIEEVGDLLFACVNLARLGGTHPTTALERANSKFVGRFEKLEKLARKRDIDLSAASLTALNKLWDEIKSEERQ
;
A
#
# COMPACT_ATOMS: atom_id res chain seq x y z
N MET A 1 -10.42 -48.03 -1.92
CA MET A 1 -9.13 -47.76 -1.26
C MET A 1 -9.25 -46.43 -0.54
N ASN A 2 -9.18 -46.47 0.78
CA ASN A 2 -9.33 -45.31 1.66
C ASN A 2 -8.27 -44.24 1.33
N ARG A 3 -8.70 -43.08 0.82
CA ARG A 3 -7.91 -41.85 0.91
C ARG A 3 -8.02 -41.37 2.35
N THR A 4 -7.15 -41.91 3.20
CA THR A 4 -6.96 -41.40 4.56
C THR A 4 -6.56 -39.93 4.48
N ASN A 5 -7.29 -39.13 5.24
CA ASN A 5 -7.04 -37.74 5.59
C ASN A 5 -5.64 -37.60 6.22
N GLN A 6 -4.59 -37.67 5.41
CA GLN A 6 -3.24 -37.33 5.84
C GLN A 6 -3.17 -35.82 5.81
N SER A 7 -3.08 -35.20 6.99
CA SER A 7 -2.55 -33.84 7.11
C SER A 7 -1.23 -33.83 6.35
N HIS A 8 -1.20 -33.22 5.17
CA HIS A 8 0.01 -33.10 4.38
C HIS A 8 0.97 -32.21 5.15
N HIS A 9 1.87 -32.83 5.92
CA HIS A 9 2.93 -32.13 6.61
C HIS A 9 4.08 -31.99 5.60
N PHE A 10 4.34 -30.77 5.16
CA PHE A 10 5.46 -30.45 4.27
C PHE A 10 6.70 -30.26 5.14
N PRO A 11 7.64 -31.22 5.22
CA PRO A 11 8.82 -31.09 6.07
C PRO A 11 9.75 -30.00 5.51
N GLY A 12 10.38 -29.24 6.39
CA GLY A 12 11.33 -28.18 6.03
C GLY A 12 11.94 -27.57 7.31
N PRO A 13 13.18 -27.07 7.26
CA PRO A 13 13.84 -26.50 8.43
C PRO A 13 13.19 -25.18 8.89
N GLY A 14 12.59 -24.40 7.98
CA GLY A 14 11.88 -23.15 8.28
C GLY A 14 10.45 -23.09 7.72
N THR A 15 9.67 -22.09 8.14
CA THR A 15 8.28 -21.89 7.71
C THR A 15 8.14 -21.61 6.22
N LEU A 16 9.07 -20.83 5.65
CA LEU A 16 9.15 -20.59 4.21
C LEU A 16 9.45 -21.88 3.43
N ASP A 17 10.35 -22.73 3.90
CA ASP A 17 10.66 -24.01 3.25
C ASP A 17 9.42 -24.90 3.15
N ARG A 18 8.57 -24.90 4.18
CA ARG A 18 7.31 -25.65 4.15
C ARG A 18 6.36 -25.11 3.09
N ALA A 19 6.26 -23.78 2.95
CA ALA A 19 5.44 -23.15 1.92
C ALA A 19 5.97 -23.45 0.51
N LEU A 20 7.28 -23.36 0.30
CA LEU A 20 7.92 -23.73 -0.97
C LEU A 20 7.66 -25.20 -1.33
N ASN A 21 7.77 -26.11 -0.36
CA ASN A 21 7.51 -27.53 -0.57
C ASN A 21 6.03 -27.82 -0.84
N LEU A 22 5.10 -27.10 -0.18
CA LEU A 22 3.68 -27.15 -0.50
C LEU A 22 3.42 -26.71 -1.94
N VAL A 23 3.97 -25.58 -2.37
CA VAL A 23 3.81 -25.10 -3.75
C VAL A 23 4.38 -26.09 -4.77
N ARG A 24 5.58 -26.62 -4.54
CA ARG A 24 6.18 -27.64 -5.42
C ARG A 24 5.27 -28.86 -5.55
N PHE A 25 4.68 -29.31 -4.45
CA PHE A 25 3.70 -30.39 -4.46
C PHE A 25 2.44 -30.03 -5.24
N LEU A 26 1.85 -28.85 -5.00
CA LEU A 26 0.65 -28.38 -5.71
C LEU A 26 0.90 -28.31 -7.22
N ARG A 27 2.04 -27.77 -7.65
CA ARG A 27 2.40 -27.68 -9.07
C ARG A 27 2.62 -29.05 -9.72
N CYS A 28 2.99 -30.08 -8.96
CA CYS A 28 3.07 -31.45 -9.47
C CYS A 28 1.70 -32.13 -9.56
N GLU A 29 0.81 -31.89 -8.60
CA GLU A 29 -0.43 -32.65 -8.42
C GLU A 29 -1.68 -31.96 -8.98
N CYS A 30 -1.64 -30.64 -9.18
CA CYS A 30 -2.77 -29.83 -9.63
C CYS A 30 -2.48 -29.16 -10.98
N PRO A 31 -3.26 -29.48 -12.03
CA PRO A 31 -3.07 -28.91 -13.37
C PRO A 31 -3.23 -27.38 -13.44
N TRP A 32 -4.04 -26.79 -12.55
CA TRP A 32 -4.21 -25.34 -12.49
C TRP A 32 -2.98 -24.67 -11.90
N ASP A 33 -2.46 -25.19 -10.77
CA ASP A 33 -1.25 -24.68 -10.12
C ASP A 33 -0.03 -24.83 -11.04
N ALA A 34 0.07 -25.94 -11.78
CA ALA A 34 1.14 -26.21 -12.73
C ALA A 34 1.23 -25.18 -13.87
N GLN A 35 0.10 -24.59 -14.27
CA GLN A 35 0.02 -23.64 -15.38
C GLN A 35 0.30 -22.19 -14.96
N GLN A 36 0.38 -21.90 -13.66
CA GLN A 36 0.62 -20.54 -13.19
C GLN A 36 2.03 -20.07 -13.56
N THR A 37 2.10 -18.84 -14.08
CA THR A 37 3.32 -18.05 -14.32
C THR A 37 3.40 -16.87 -13.36
N ALA A 38 4.58 -16.25 -13.26
CA ALA A 38 4.80 -15.06 -12.43
C ALA A 38 3.79 -13.94 -12.77
N GLU A 39 3.53 -13.71 -14.05
CA GLU A 39 2.57 -12.71 -14.54
C GLU A 39 1.12 -13.07 -14.18
N SER A 40 0.71 -14.34 -14.33
CA SER A 40 -0.66 -14.76 -14.01
C SER A 40 -1.00 -14.65 -12.53
N LEU A 41 0.03 -14.67 -11.67
CA LEU A 41 -0.11 -14.57 -10.22
C LEU A 41 -0.14 -13.11 -9.70
N ILE A 42 0.11 -12.11 -10.55
CA ILE A 42 0.11 -10.69 -10.15
C ILE A 42 -1.23 -10.25 -9.54
N PRO A 43 -2.41 -10.57 -10.12
CA PRO A 43 -3.69 -10.14 -9.55
C PRO A 43 -3.87 -10.65 -8.12
N HIS A 44 -3.60 -11.94 -7.90
CA HIS A 44 -3.66 -12.57 -6.59
C HIS A 44 -2.67 -11.90 -5.62
N LEU A 45 -1.42 -11.65 -6.03
CA LEU A 45 -0.45 -10.96 -5.17
C LEU A 45 -0.94 -9.59 -4.68
N LEU A 46 -1.61 -8.85 -5.56
CA LEU A 46 -2.19 -7.54 -5.22
C LEU A 46 -3.39 -7.69 -4.29
N GLU A 47 -4.27 -8.66 -4.56
CA GLU A 47 -5.44 -8.99 -3.73
C GLU A 47 -5.02 -9.36 -2.30
N GLU A 48 -4.16 -10.37 -2.13
CA GLU A 48 -3.68 -10.80 -0.80
C GLU A 48 -2.99 -9.63 -0.05
N THR A 49 -2.25 -8.77 -0.78
CA THR A 49 -1.61 -7.60 -0.17
C THR A 49 -2.64 -6.61 0.35
N HIS A 50 -3.74 -6.41 -0.37
CA HIS A 50 -4.84 -5.55 0.05
C HIS A 50 -5.63 -6.15 1.21
N GLU A 51 -5.88 -7.46 1.21
CA GLU A 51 -6.57 -8.16 2.29
C GLU A 51 -5.76 -8.14 3.60
N VAL A 52 -4.44 -8.35 3.55
CA VAL A 52 -3.55 -8.12 4.70
C VAL A 52 -3.68 -6.69 5.24
N VAL A 53 -3.70 -5.70 4.34
CA VAL A 53 -3.82 -4.28 4.73
C VAL A 53 -5.16 -4.03 5.43
N ASP A 54 -6.25 -4.64 4.95
CA ASP A 54 -7.58 -4.47 5.52
C ASP A 54 -7.73 -5.19 6.86
N ALA A 55 -7.18 -6.41 7.00
CA ALA A 55 -7.12 -7.12 8.27
C ALA A 55 -6.37 -6.30 9.35
N ILE A 56 -5.22 -5.70 9.01
CA ILE A 56 -4.48 -4.80 9.91
C ILE A 56 -5.33 -3.59 10.32
N ARG A 57 -6.05 -2.99 9.36
CA ARG A 57 -6.88 -1.81 9.62
C ARG A 57 -8.06 -2.11 10.53
N ASN A 58 -8.65 -3.29 10.38
CA ASN A 58 -9.79 -3.74 11.17
C ASN A 58 -9.37 -4.27 12.55
N GLY A 59 -8.08 -4.53 12.76
CA GLY A 59 -7.58 -5.14 13.99
C GLY A 59 -8.12 -6.56 14.18
N ASP A 60 -8.36 -7.27 13.09
CA ASP A 60 -8.83 -8.65 13.09
C ASP A 60 -7.61 -9.58 13.01
N ASP A 61 -7.17 -10.06 14.18
CA ASP A 61 -5.99 -10.90 14.29
C ASP A 61 -6.17 -12.26 13.58
N LEU A 62 -7.40 -12.78 13.49
CA LEU A 62 -7.69 -14.06 12.85
C LEU A 62 -7.65 -13.94 11.33
N GLU A 63 -8.28 -12.89 10.80
CA GLU A 63 -8.18 -12.57 9.38
C GLU A 63 -6.73 -12.30 9.01
N LEU A 64 -6.00 -11.51 9.82
CA LEU A 64 -4.60 -11.20 9.56
C LEU A 64 -3.73 -12.46 9.51
N GLU A 65 -3.97 -13.45 10.38
CA GLU A 65 -3.26 -14.73 10.32
C GLU A 65 -3.56 -15.48 9.01
N SER A 66 -4.80 -15.44 8.52
CA SER A 66 -5.21 -16.04 7.24
C SER A 66 -4.51 -15.35 6.06
N GLU A 67 -4.65 -14.03 5.94
CA GLU A 67 -4.14 -13.26 4.80
C GLU A 67 -2.61 -13.25 4.74
N LEU A 68 -1.93 -13.28 5.89
CA LEU A 68 -0.47 -13.46 5.92
C LEU A 68 -0.05 -14.84 5.41
N GLY A 69 -0.89 -15.86 5.61
CA GLY A 69 -0.72 -17.19 5.05
C GLY A 69 -0.84 -17.20 3.54
N ASP A 70 -1.85 -16.53 3.00
CA ASP A 70 -2.08 -16.47 1.55
C ASP A 70 -1.04 -15.60 0.83
N LEU A 71 -0.62 -14.50 1.44
CA LEU A 71 0.53 -13.71 0.96
C LEU A 71 1.83 -14.52 0.99
N LEU A 72 2.06 -15.34 2.03
CA LEU A 72 3.21 -16.27 2.09
C LEU A 72 3.13 -17.34 0.99
N LEU A 73 1.95 -17.87 0.72
CA LEU A 73 1.72 -18.85 -0.35
C LEU A 73 2.03 -18.23 -1.72
N ASN A 74 1.56 -17.00 -1.97
CA ASN A 74 1.83 -16.29 -3.22
C ASN A 74 3.34 -16.03 -3.39
N LEU A 75 4.03 -15.59 -2.33
CA LEU A 75 5.49 -15.41 -2.36
C LEU A 75 6.21 -16.73 -2.68
N ALA A 76 5.79 -17.84 -2.08
CA ALA A 76 6.34 -19.15 -2.38
C ALA A 76 6.10 -19.57 -3.84
N PHE A 77 4.91 -19.29 -4.40
CA PHE A 77 4.62 -19.49 -5.81
C PHE A 77 5.56 -18.71 -6.73
N GLN A 78 5.78 -17.43 -6.45
CA GLN A 78 6.68 -16.60 -7.24
C GLN A 78 8.12 -17.14 -7.25
N ILE A 79 8.62 -17.59 -6.09
CA ILE A 79 9.96 -18.18 -5.98
C ILE A 79 10.05 -19.49 -6.76
N VAL A 80 9.09 -20.42 -6.57
CA VAL A 80 9.11 -21.73 -7.26
C VAL A 80 8.97 -21.57 -8.78
N VAL A 81 8.13 -20.66 -9.26
CA VAL A 81 8.01 -20.37 -10.70
C VAL A 81 9.31 -19.75 -11.26
N ALA A 82 9.99 -18.90 -10.48
CA ALA A 82 11.27 -18.34 -10.88
C ALA A 82 12.38 -19.40 -10.95
N GLU A 83 12.39 -20.37 -10.03
CA GLU A 83 13.30 -21.54 -10.02
C GLU A 83 13.18 -22.38 -11.31
N GLU A 84 11.98 -22.49 -11.86
CA GLU A 84 11.74 -23.27 -13.08
C GLU A 84 12.23 -22.59 -14.37
N SER A 85 12.37 -21.27 -14.35
CA SER A 85 12.56 -20.45 -15.55
C SER A 85 13.87 -19.64 -15.58
N SER A 86 14.63 -19.62 -14.47
CA SER A 86 15.82 -18.78 -14.31
C SER A 86 16.82 -19.36 -13.31
N GLU A 87 17.95 -18.67 -13.09
CA GLU A 87 18.90 -19.00 -12.02
C GLU A 87 18.50 -18.39 -10.65
N ILE A 88 17.22 -18.03 -10.46
CA ILE A 88 16.71 -17.50 -9.19
C ILE A 88 16.15 -18.65 -8.37
N ASP A 89 16.63 -18.80 -7.15
CA ASP A 89 16.17 -19.77 -6.16
C ASP A 89 15.94 -19.13 -4.79
N ALA A 90 15.34 -19.87 -3.87
CA ALA A 90 15.08 -19.38 -2.52
C ALA A 90 16.35 -18.85 -1.82
N ASP A 91 17.49 -19.53 -2.00
CA ASP A 91 18.78 -19.17 -1.37
C ASP A 91 19.32 -17.86 -1.93
N SER A 92 19.29 -17.66 -3.25
CA SER A 92 19.74 -16.43 -3.90
C SER A 92 18.82 -15.25 -3.59
N VAL A 93 17.51 -15.46 -3.43
CA VAL A 93 16.57 -14.45 -2.93
C VAL A 93 16.94 -14.04 -1.51
N TYR A 94 17.17 -15.01 -0.62
CA TYR A 94 17.57 -14.75 0.76
C TYR A 94 18.93 -14.04 0.82
N ALA A 95 19.95 -14.53 0.12
CA ALA A 95 21.29 -13.94 0.11
C ALA A 95 21.27 -12.48 -0.37
N ARG A 96 20.44 -12.16 -1.38
CA ARG A 96 20.22 -10.77 -1.83
C ARG A 96 19.53 -9.92 -0.77
N LEU A 97 18.52 -10.46 -0.08
CA LEU A 97 17.85 -9.76 1.03
C LEU A 97 18.82 -9.50 2.18
N GLU A 98 19.54 -10.52 2.63
CA GLU A 98 20.51 -10.44 3.73
C GLU A 98 21.60 -9.42 3.43
N SER A 99 22.25 -9.53 2.27
CA SER A 99 23.28 -8.58 1.84
C SER A 99 22.77 -7.13 1.83
N LYS A 100 21.54 -6.93 1.33
CA LYS A 100 20.87 -5.63 1.32
C LYS A 100 20.57 -5.12 2.73
N MET A 101 20.14 -5.98 3.64
CA MET A 101 19.84 -5.60 5.02
C MET A 101 21.10 -5.27 5.82
N ILE A 102 22.18 -6.05 5.65
CA ILE A 102 23.50 -5.78 6.23
C ILE A 102 24.02 -4.43 5.74
N ALA A 103 23.95 -4.18 4.42
CA ALA A 103 24.38 -2.90 3.85
C ALA A 103 23.57 -1.72 4.40
N ARG A 104 22.28 -1.92 4.70
CA ARG A 104 21.38 -0.87 5.20
C ARG A 104 21.41 -0.65 6.71
N HIS A 105 21.94 -1.59 7.48
CA HIS A 105 22.01 -1.50 8.95
C HIS A 105 23.42 -1.88 9.43
N PRO A 106 24.47 -1.19 8.95
CA PRO A 106 25.84 -1.57 9.24
C PRO A 106 26.16 -1.51 10.74
N ASP A 107 25.51 -0.65 11.50
CA ASP A 107 25.62 -0.56 12.95
C ASP A 107 25.05 -1.78 13.68
N VAL A 108 23.89 -2.26 13.25
CA VAL A 108 23.23 -3.44 13.83
C VAL A 108 24.04 -4.71 13.55
N PHE A 109 24.63 -4.82 12.36
CA PHE A 109 25.41 -5.98 11.94
C PHE A 109 26.93 -5.84 12.18
N GLY A 110 27.37 -4.77 12.86
CA GLY A 110 28.79 -4.56 13.18
C GLY A 110 29.69 -4.27 11.97
N ALA A 111 29.10 -3.87 10.85
CA ALA A 111 29.75 -3.55 9.57
C ALA A 111 30.04 -2.04 9.37
N GLY A 112 29.69 -1.16 10.33
CA GLY A 112 29.98 0.28 10.25
C GLY A 112 29.10 1.17 11.13
N GLU A 113 29.16 2.49 10.92
CA GLU A 113 28.32 3.46 11.64
C GLU A 113 26.90 3.57 11.04
N HIS A 114 25.93 3.93 11.89
CA HIS A 114 24.53 4.14 11.50
C HIS A 114 24.43 5.18 10.38
N GLN A 115 23.68 4.85 9.34
CA GLN A 115 23.40 5.76 8.23
C GLN A 115 21.89 5.90 8.06
N GLU A 116 21.43 7.13 7.83
CA GLU A 116 20.03 7.40 7.51
C GLU A 116 19.57 6.54 6.32
N TRP A 117 18.41 5.89 6.47
CA TRP A 117 17.92 4.86 5.54
C TRP A 117 17.82 5.34 4.08
N GLU A 118 17.45 6.59 3.88
CA GLU A 118 17.37 7.20 2.54
C GLU A 118 18.75 7.51 1.92
N ALA A 119 19.75 7.85 2.75
CA ALA A 119 21.11 8.08 2.27
C ALA A 119 21.75 6.79 1.72
N LEU A 120 21.44 5.65 2.34
CA LEU A 120 21.88 4.32 1.88
C LEU A 120 21.24 3.92 0.56
N LYS A 121 19.91 4.10 0.40
CA LYS A 121 19.23 3.86 -0.88
C LYS A 121 19.78 4.73 -2.01
N ASN A 122 20.12 5.98 -1.71
CA ASN A 122 20.73 6.86 -2.71
C ASN A 122 22.11 6.39 -3.17
N ARG A 123 22.90 5.76 -2.29
CA ARG A 123 24.21 5.18 -2.65
C ARG A 123 24.09 3.88 -3.46
N GLU A 124 23.04 3.08 -3.22
CA GLU A 124 22.75 1.85 -4.00
C GLU A 124 22.32 2.16 -5.43
N ARG A 125 21.80 3.36 -5.70
CA ARG A 125 21.44 3.79 -7.05
C ARG A 125 22.71 4.10 -7.84
N THR A 126 22.86 3.45 -8.99
CA THR A 126 23.96 3.74 -9.91
C THR A 126 23.97 5.24 -10.23
N LYS A 127 25.17 5.87 -10.13
CA LYS A 127 25.39 7.30 -10.34
C LYS A 127 24.87 7.83 -11.70
N ASP A 128 24.65 6.94 -12.67
CA ASP A 128 24.14 7.26 -14.00
C ASP A 128 22.61 7.33 -14.10
N THR A 129 21.90 7.13 -12.99
CA THR A 129 20.43 7.15 -12.98
C THR A 129 19.93 8.35 -12.17
N GLY A 130 19.09 9.21 -12.77
CA GLY A 130 18.63 10.46 -12.14
C GLY A 130 17.88 10.24 -10.81
N VAL A 131 17.67 11.31 -10.03
CA VAL A 131 17.05 11.29 -8.68
C VAL A 131 15.69 10.59 -8.61
N LEU A 132 14.98 10.43 -9.74
CA LEU A 132 13.70 9.71 -9.81
C LEU A 132 13.76 8.31 -10.45
N ALA A 133 14.93 7.84 -10.88
CA ALA A 133 15.10 6.53 -11.52
C ALA A 133 14.80 5.34 -10.58
N GLY A 134 14.14 4.31 -11.09
CA GLY A 134 13.73 3.14 -10.28
C GLY A 134 12.52 3.38 -9.38
N LEU A 135 11.68 4.39 -9.69
CA LEU A 135 10.30 4.43 -9.19
C LEU A 135 9.51 3.33 -9.90
N THR A 136 8.85 2.47 -9.14
CA THR A 136 8.00 1.41 -9.69
C THR A 136 6.86 2.04 -10.49
N LYS A 137 6.72 1.67 -11.76
CA LYS A 137 5.72 2.24 -12.67
C LYS A 137 4.27 1.88 -12.28
N GLY A 138 4.07 0.77 -11.58
CA GLY A 138 2.76 0.28 -11.14
C GLY A 138 2.26 0.84 -9.80
N LEU A 139 2.94 1.83 -9.21
CA LEU A 139 2.42 2.49 -8.00
C LEU A 139 1.17 3.30 -8.34
N ASP A 140 0.20 3.30 -7.44
CA ASP A 140 -0.92 4.23 -7.50
C ASP A 140 -0.42 5.69 -7.44
N PRO A 141 -1.18 6.66 -7.97
CA PRO A 141 -0.74 8.05 -8.03
C PRO A 141 -0.34 8.66 -6.68
N LEU A 142 -1.04 8.36 -5.58
CA LEU A 142 -0.72 8.94 -4.27
C LEU A 142 0.58 8.38 -3.72
N THR A 143 0.77 7.06 -3.77
CA THR A 143 2.03 6.42 -3.35
C THR A 143 3.18 6.85 -4.25
N ARG A 144 2.95 6.99 -5.55
CA ARG A 144 3.96 7.49 -6.49
C ARG A 144 4.39 8.91 -6.17
N SER A 145 3.44 9.83 -5.93
CA SER A 145 3.74 11.22 -5.53
C SER A 145 4.50 11.27 -4.20
N TYR A 146 4.10 10.47 -3.22
CA TYR A 146 4.81 10.36 -1.94
C TYR A 146 6.27 9.92 -2.13
N ARG A 147 6.51 8.88 -2.95
CA ARG A 147 7.86 8.38 -3.26
C ARG A 147 8.69 9.36 -4.08
N ILE A 148 8.08 10.14 -4.98
CA ILE A 148 8.76 11.22 -5.70
C ILE A 148 9.30 12.24 -4.68
N GLN A 149 8.44 12.66 -3.75
CA GLN A 149 8.76 13.68 -2.74
C GLN A 149 9.82 13.22 -1.73
N GLU A 150 9.75 11.97 -1.24
CA GLU A 150 10.83 11.39 -0.42
C GLU A 150 12.19 11.42 -1.13
N ARG A 151 12.19 11.11 -2.43
CA ARG A 151 13.43 11.07 -3.21
C ARG A 151 14.01 12.44 -3.48
N VAL A 152 13.20 13.44 -3.81
CA VAL A 152 13.72 14.81 -4.01
C VAL A 152 14.16 15.43 -2.68
N SER A 153 13.48 15.08 -1.58
CA SER A 153 13.88 15.49 -0.22
C SER A 153 15.26 14.98 0.16
N SER A 154 15.61 13.75 -0.24
CA SER A 154 16.92 13.16 0.02
C SER A 154 18.12 13.91 -0.62
N VAL A 155 17.86 14.80 -1.59
CA VAL A 155 18.89 15.68 -2.18
C VAL A 155 18.76 17.14 -1.73
N GLY A 156 17.95 17.40 -0.69
CA GLY A 156 17.74 18.72 -0.11
C GLY A 156 16.69 19.57 -0.84
N PHE A 157 15.88 18.98 -1.72
CA PHE A 157 14.78 19.69 -2.39
C PHE A 157 13.47 19.40 -1.65
N ASP A 158 13.24 20.11 -0.55
CA ASP A 158 12.06 19.96 0.30
C ASP A 158 11.82 21.20 1.19
N TRP A 159 10.65 21.26 1.83
CA TRP A 159 10.37 22.24 2.87
C TRP A 159 10.95 21.81 4.23
N ASP A 160 11.30 22.79 5.06
CA ASP A 160 11.86 22.54 6.39
C ASP A 160 10.84 21.89 7.35
N ASP A 161 9.55 22.19 7.18
CA ASP A 161 8.48 21.67 8.03
C ASP A 161 7.12 21.58 7.31
N ALA A 162 6.15 20.97 8.01
CA ALA A 162 4.78 20.84 7.51
C ALA A 162 4.06 22.18 7.30
N ARG A 163 4.50 23.29 7.91
CA ARG A 163 3.87 24.60 7.71
C ARG A 163 4.23 25.17 6.35
N GLY A 164 5.47 24.99 5.89
CA GLY A 164 5.88 25.32 4.53
C GLY A 164 5.01 24.60 3.49
N ALA A 165 4.82 23.30 3.68
CA ALA A 165 3.94 22.51 2.81
C ALA A 165 2.46 22.90 2.89
N LEU A 166 1.96 23.29 4.08
CA LEU A 166 0.59 23.79 4.25
C LEU A 166 0.37 25.09 3.47
N ASN A 167 1.34 26.01 3.52
CA ASN A 167 1.27 27.26 2.77
C ASN A 167 1.21 26.99 1.27
N LYS A 168 2.07 26.08 0.76
CA LYS A 168 2.02 25.70 -0.66
C LYS A 168 0.70 25.04 -1.03
N ALA A 169 0.18 24.12 -0.22
CA ALA A 169 -1.15 23.53 -0.47
C ALA A 169 -2.30 24.57 -0.46
N SER A 170 -2.14 25.67 0.28
CA SER A 170 -3.12 26.76 0.28
C SER A 170 -3.01 27.62 -0.98
N GLU A 171 -1.79 27.86 -1.47
CA GLU A 171 -1.51 28.52 -2.76
C GLU A 171 -2.11 27.73 -3.93
N GLU A 172 -1.84 26.42 -4.02
CA GLU A 172 -2.40 25.55 -5.07
C GLU A 172 -3.95 25.49 -5.03
N LEU A 173 -4.54 25.63 -3.84
CA LEU A 173 -6.00 25.70 -3.70
C LEU A 173 -6.56 26.99 -4.30
N GLU A 174 -5.85 28.11 -4.15
CA GLU A 174 -6.22 29.38 -4.78
C GLU A 174 -6.04 29.31 -6.30
N GLU A 175 -4.95 28.71 -6.80
CA GLU A 175 -4.68 28.52 -8.23
C GLU A 175 -5.74 27.62 -8.88
N ALA A 176 -6.06 26.46 -8.28
CA ALA A 176 -7.14 25.58 -8.74
C ALA A 176 -8.52 26.27 -8.69
N GLY A 177 -8.75 27.14 -7.70
CA GLY A 177 -9.96 27.95 -7.60
C GLY A 177 -10.08 28.98 -8.73
N ASN A 178 -8.98 29.62 -9.11
CA ASN A 178 -8.93 30.58 -10.22
C ASN A 178 -9.10 29.90 -11.59
N ALA A 179 -8.73 28.62 -11.70
CA ALA A 179 -8.78 27.84 -12.93
C ALA A 179 -10.10 27.06 -13.15
N LEU A 180 -11.11 27.16 -12.27
CA LEU A 180 -12.34 26.34 -12.31
C LEU A 180 -13.02 26.20 -13.68
N ASP A 181 -12.96 27.25 -14.50
CA ASP A 181 -13.57 27.30 -15.83
C ASP A 181 -12.55 27.33 -16.99
N SER A 182 -11.26 27.06 -16.71
CA SER A 182 -10.17 27.04 -17.69
C SER A 182 -9.72 25.63 -18.04
N GLU A 183 -8.98 25.51 -19.15
CA GLU A 183 -8.33 24.24 -19.54
C GLU A 183 -7.21 23.85 -18.56
N ASP A 184 -6.70 24.81 -17.79
CA ASP A 184 -5.63 24.63 -16.80
C ASP A 184 -6.11 23.95 -15.52
N PHE A 185 -7.44 23.85 -15.28
CA PHE A 185 -7.99 23.26 -14.04
C PHE A 185 -7.43 21.88 -13.71
N ILE A 186 -7.17 21.05 -14.72
CA ILE A 186 -6.63 19.70 -14.54
C ILE A 186 -5.20 19.74 -13.99
N GLU A 187 -4.40 20.69 -14.46
CA GLU A 187 -3.02 20.90 -13.99
C GLU A 187 -3.02 21.37 -12.54
N GLU A 188 -3.79 22.41 -12.24
CA GLU A 188 -3.86 23.00 -10.90
C GLU A 188 -4.44 22.04 -9.85
N VAL A 189 -5.43 21.22 -10.21
CA VAL A 189 -5.91 20.14 -9.32
C VAL A 189 -4.82 19.09 -9.09
N GLY A 190 -4.02 18.79 -10.11
CA GLY A 190 -2.87 17.89 -10.00
C GLY A 190 -1.84 18.41 -9.00
N ASP A 191 -1.49 19.69 -9.09
CA ASP A 191 -0.52 20.33 -8.21
C ASP A 191 -1.05 20.50 -6.77
N LEU A 192 -2.35 20.81 -6.60
CA LEU A 192 -3.02 20.77 -5.30
C LEU A 192 -2.94 19.38 -4.65
N LEU A 193 -3.24 18.31 -5.39
CA LEU A 193 -3.13 16.95 -4.89
C LEU A 193 -1.68 16.60 -4.54
N PHE A 194 -0.71 17.04 -5.36
CA PHE A 194 0.72 16.84 -5.09
C PHE A 194 1.17 17.57 -3.83
N ALA A 195 0.73 18.83 -3.63
CA ALA A 195 1.02 19.61 -2.43
C ALA A 195 0.37 19.00 -1.17
N CYS A 196 -0.85 18.47 -1.28
CA CYS A 196 -1.53 17.75 -0.20
C CYS A 196 -0.77 16.48 0.22
N VAL A 197 -0.22 15.73 -0.75
CA VAL A 197 0.66 14.59 -0.46
C VAL A 197 1.90 15.03 0.31
N ASN A 198 2.46 16.19 -0.02
CA ASN A 198 3.64 16.71 0.64
C ASN A 198 3.37 17.16 2.08
N LEU A 199 2.23 17.82 2.28
CA LEU A 199 1.73 18.17 3.60
C LEU A 199 1.51 16.92 4.47
N ALA A 200 0.89 15.86 3.92
CA ALA A 200 0.71 14.60 4.63
C ALA A 200 2.05 13.98 5.05
N ARG A 201 3.02 13.93 4.13
CA ARG A 201 4.37 13.38 4.37
C ARG A 201 5.09 14.12 5.50
N LEU A 202 5.18 15.45 5.41
CA LEU A 202 5.84 16.28 6.45
C LEU A 202 5.04 16.33 7.76
N GLY A 203 3.74 16.07 7.71
CA GLY A 203 2.88 15.84 8.87
C GLY A 203 3.06 14.47 9.53
N GLY A 204 3.94 13.61 9.00
CA GLY A 204 4.22 12.29 9.55
C GLY A 204 3.17 11.23 9.23
N THR A 205 2.44 11.36 8.12
CA THR A 205 1.40 10.41 7.72
C THR A 205 1.48 10.04 6.24
N HIS A 206 1.16 8.79 5.92
CA HIS A 206 1.08 8.34 4.53
C HIS A 206 -0.25 8.78 3.90
N PRO A 207 -0.25 9.42 2.72
CA PRO A 207 -1.47 9.97 2.09
C PRO A 207 -2.55 8.92 1.85
N THR A 208 -2.17 7.74 1.35
CA THR A 208 -3.11 6.61 1.14
C THR A 208 -3.81 6.18 2.43
N THR A 209 -3.09 6.17 3.56
CA THR A 209 -3.67 5.82 4.86
C THR A 209 -4.63 6.90 5.35
N ALA A 210 -4.26 8.18 5.18
CA ALA A 210 -5.11 9.29 5.56
C ALA A 210 -6.41 9.34 4.74
N LEU A 211 -6.30 9.17 3.42
CA LEU A 211 -7.45 9.17 2.52
C LEU A 211 -8.38 7.98 2.80
N GLU A 212 -7.82 6.79 3.02
CA GLU A 212 -8.65 5.62 3.33
C GLU A 212 -9.45 5.83 4.62
N ARG A 213 -8.81 6.33 5.69
CA ARG A 213 -9.52 6.67 6.93
C ARG A 213 -10.63 7.71 6.71
N ALA A 214 -10.44 8.65 5.77
CA ALA A 214 -11.48 9.60 5.41
C ALA A 214 -12.63 8.92 4.66
N ASN A 215 -12.32 8.01 3.73
CA ASN A 215 -13.29 7.23 2.96
C ASN A 215 -14.13 6.33 3.86
N SER A 216 -13.51 5.48 4.70
CA SER A 216 -14.25 4.57 5.58
C SER A 216 -15.16 5.33 6.55
N LYS A 217 -14.69 6.47 7.07
CA LYS A 217 -15.51 7.38 7.90
C LYS A 217 -16.69 7.97 7.12
N PHE A 218 -16.50 8.35 5.86
CA PHE A 218 -17.58 8.85 5.01
C PHE A 218 -18.61 7.76 4.74
N VAL A 219 -18.18 6.56 4.34
CA VAL A 219 -19.04 5.39 4.08
C VAL A 219 -19.88 5.07 5.32
N GLY A 220 -19.25 4.89 6.48
CA GLY A 220 -19.97 4.58 7.72
C GLY A 220 -20.99 5.65 8.12
N ARG A 221 -20.70 6.94 7.86
CA ARG A 221 -21.67 8.03 8.07
C ARG A 221 -22.80 8.01 7.07
N PHE A 222 -22.51 7.73 5.81
CA PHE A 222 -23.52 7.68 4.77
C PHE A 222 -24.49 6.52 5.02
N GLU A 223 -24.01 5.34 5.41
CA GLU A 223 -24.86 4.21 5.79
C GLU A 223 -25.79 4.54 6.99
N LYS A 224 -25.28 5.25 8.00
CA LYS A 224 -26.10 5.76 9.12
C LYS A 224 -27.15 6.74 8.61
N LEU A 225 -26.79 7.62 7.68
CA LEU A 225 -27.70 8.58 7.05
C LEU A 225 -28.81 7.85 6.31
N GLU A 226 -28.51 6.80 5.54
CA GLU A 226 -29.53 6.01 4.86
C GLU A 226 -30.48 5.31 5.82
N LYS A 227 -29.97 4.78 6.94
CA LYS A 227 -30.81 4.16 7.98
C LYS A 227 -31.72 5.20 8.62
N LEU A 228 -31.21 6.40 8.90
CA LEU A 228 -31.97 7.48 9.53
C LEU A 228 -33.03 8.04 8.58
N ALA A 229 -32.69 8.25 7.31
CA ALA A 229 -33.62 8.70 6.28
C ALA A 229 -34.77 7.71 6.10
N ARG A 230 -34.48 6.40 6.00
CA ARG A 230 -35.51 5.34 5.95
C ARG A 230 -36.41 5.37 7.19
N LYS A 231 -35.85 5.52 8.38
CA LYS A 231 -36.63 5.60 9.64
C LYS A 231 -37.56 6.82 9.67
N ARG A 232 -37.21 7.90 8.97
CA ARG A 232 -37.96 9.17 8.92
C ARG A 232 -38.82 9.32 7.65
N ASP A 233 -38.91 8.28 6.83
CA ASP A 233 -39.63 8.30 5.55
C ASP A 233 -39.15 9.44 4.62
N ILE A 234 -37.84 9.71 4.66
CA ILE A 234 -37.18 10.70 3.79
C ILE A 234 -36.62 9.97 2.56
N ASP A 235 -37.11 10.34 1.39
CA ASP A 235 -36.52 9.93 0.11
C ASP A 235 -35.23 10.71 -0.14
N LEU A 236 -34.09 10.01 -0.10
CA LEU A 236 -32.76 10.59 -0.32
C LEU A 236 -32.60 11.19 -1.72
N SER A 237 -33.27 10.64 -2.73
CA SER A 237 -33.14 11.09 -4.12
C SER A 237 -33.86 12.40 -4.38
N ALA A 238 -34.92 12.68 -3.61
CA ALA A 238 -35.71 13.90 -3.69
C ALA A 238 -35.35 14.93 -2.61
N ALA A 239 -34.57 14.53 -1.59
CA ALA A 239 -34.19 15.39 -0.50
C ALA A 239 -33.24 16.52 -0.96
N SER A 240 -33.45 17.72 -0.43
CA SER A 240 -32.53 18.83 -0.66
C SER A 240 -31.21 18.59 0.08
N LEU A 241 -30.12 19.15 -0.43
CA LEU A 241 -28.82 19.11 0.24
C LEU A 241 -28.89 19.66 1.67
N THR A 242 -29.72 20.68 1.91
CA THR A 242 -29.97 21.22 3.27
C THR A 242 -30.60 20.19 4.20
N ALA A 243 -31.53 19.36 3.71
CA ALA A 243 -32.14 18.30 4.50
C ALA A 243 -31.14 17.17 4.77
N LEU A 244 -30.35 16.77 3.76
CA LEU A 244 -29.29 15.76 3.92
C LEU A 244 -28.20 16.23 4.90
N ASN A 245 -27.79 17.50 4.83
CA ASN A 245 -26.82 18.08 5.75
C ASN A 245 -27.32 18.07 7.20
N LYS A 246 -28.60 18.30 7.46
CA LYS A 246 -29.17 18.18 8.82
C LYS A 246 -29.03 16.77 9.38
N LEU A 247 -29.33 15.75 8.57
CA LEU A 247 -29.14 14.34 8.99
C LEU A 247 -27.67 14.02 9.21
N TRP A 248 -26.79 14.52 8.33
CA TRP A 248 -25.35 14.34 8.44
C TRP A 248 -24.76 14.98 9.70
N ASP A 249 -25.18 16.19 10.03
CA ASP A 249 -24.73 16.91 11.24
C ASP A 249 -25.23 16.25 12.53
N GLU A 250 -26.43 15.66 12.52
CA GLU A 250 -26.95 14.85 13.62
C GLU A 250 -26.04 13.64 13.87
N ILE A 251 -25.71 12.87 12.83
CA ILE A 251 -24.80 11.71 12.91
C ILE A 251 -23.41 12.10 13.42
N LYS A 252 -22.86 13.22 12.93
CA LYS A 252 -21.56 13.74 13.40
C LYS A 252 -21.59 14.21 14.86
N SER A 253 -22.75 14.55 15.39
CA SER A 253 -22.91 14.98 16.79
C SER A 253 -23.02 13.76 17.71
N GLU A 254 -23.69 12.70 17.29
CA GLU A 254 -23.77 11.42 18.00
C GLU A 254 -22.39 10.73 18.10
N GLU A 255 -21.55 10.79 17.06
CA GLU A 255 -20.19 10.22 17.09
C GLU A 255 -19.19 10.96 17.99
N ARG A 256 -19.51 12.20 18.39
CA ARG A 256 -18.63 13.05 19.23
C ARG A 256 -18.95 12.95 20.72
N GLN A 257 -19.99 12.21 21.08
CA GLN A 257 -20.35 11.87 22.46
C GLN A 257 -19.71 10.54 22.86
#